data_AF-A0A944XEA5-F1
#
_entry.id   AF-A0A944XEA5-F1
#
_cell.length_a   1.000
_cell.length_b   1.000
_cell.length_c   1.000
_cell.angle_alpha   90.00
_cell.angle_beta   90.00
_cell.angle_gamma   90.00
#
_symmetry.space_group_name_H-M   'P 1'
#
loop_
_entity.id
_entity.type
_entity.pdbx_description
1 polymer ?
#
loop_
_entity_poly.entity_id
_entity_poly.type
_entity_poly.pdbx_seq_one_letter_code
_entity_poly.pdbx_strand_id
1 'polypeptide(L)'
;KDKEYLKTVIVRIRKYLQNNLALDLHEKKIYLQHFSKGVKFLGTFIKPYRIYIENRSKGNFYNKIRECNLLLKKQDNRLNKEQVESIIAGINSYLGLLGHYQTNKLRKKVINNISIYFWNYVYMRNGFLKIR
;
A
#
# COMPACT_ATOMS: atom_id res chain seq x y z
N LYS A 1 27.11 -0.78 12.52
CA LYS A 1 27.41 0.50 13.19
C LYS A 1 26.85 0.47 14.60
N ASP A 2 27.48 1.21 15.50
CA ASP A 2 27.07 1.32 16.90
C ASP A 2 25.75 2.08 17.05
N LYS A 3 24.91 1.64 17.99
CA LYS A 3 23.65 2.28 18.40
C LYS A 3 23.88 3.70 18.90
N GLU A 4 24.97 3.93 19.64
CA GLU A 4 25.27 5.25 20.21
C GLU A 4 25.54 6.28 19.11
N TYR A 5 26.26 5.89 18.06
CA TYR A 5 26.45 6.75 16.89
C TYR A 5 25.11 7.18 16.27
N LEU A 6 24.15 6.26 16.09
CA LEU A 6 22.84 6.59 15.51
C LEU A 6 22.04 7.57 16.38
N LYS A 7 22.16 7.50 17.71
CA LYS A 7 21.56 8.51 18.60
C LYS A 7 22.16 9.89 18.39
N THR A 8 23.48 10.00 18.19
CA THR A 8 24.12 11.29 17.91
C THR A 8 23.61 11.90 16.59
N VAL A 9 23.36 11.07 15.58
CA VAL A 9 22.84 11.52 14.28
C VAL A 9 21.42 12.09 14.42
N ILE A 10 20.55 11.48 15.24
CA ILE A 10 19.20 12.01 15.50
C ILE A 10 19.26 13.44 16.04
N VAL A 11 20.15 13.71 17.00
CA VAL A 11 20.33 15.06 17.57
C VAL A 11 20.80 16.05 16.51
N ARG A 12 21.74 15.65 15.65
CA ARG A 12 22.25 16.51 14.56
C ARG A 12 21.15 16.84 13.54
N ILE A 13 20.37 15.84 13.12
CA ILE A 13 19.24 16.02 12.19
C ILE A 13 18.21 16.97 12.80
N ARG A 14 17.81 16.77 14.07
CA ARG A 14 16.82 17.63 14.73
C ARG A 14 17.28 19.09 14.79
N LYS A 15 18.53 19.35 15.20
CA LYS A 15 19.10 20.71 15.24
C LYS A 15 19.12 21.35 13.85
N TYR A 16 19.49 20.59 12.82
CA TYR A 16 19.51 21.10 11.45
C TYR A 16 18.11 21.50 10.99
N LEU A 17 17.12 20.62 11.17
CA LEU A 17 15.72 20.85 10.78
C LEU A 17 15.13 22.06 11.51
N GLN A 18 15.40 22.20 12.81
CA GLN A 18 14.89 23.31 13.60
C GLN A 18 15.53 24.64 13.19
N ASN A 19 16.87 24.69 13.11
CA ASN A 19 17.60 25.95 12.92
C ASN A 19 17.54 26.47 11.48
N ASN A 20 17.46 25.58 10.48
CA ASN A 20 17.56 25.97 9.08
C ASN A 20 16.22 25.89 8.33
N LEU A 21 15.30 25.02 8.78
CA LEU A 21 14.04 24.76 8.06
C LEU A 21 12.79 25.05 8.91
N ALA A 22 12.95 25.46 10.17
CA ALA A 22 11.84 25.63 11.12
C ALA A 22 10.92 24.39 11.24
N LEU A 23 11.51 23.20 11.15
CA LEU A 23 10.82 21.91 11.24
C LEU A 23 11.14 21.19 12.55
N ASP A 24 10.12 20.64 13.20
CA ASP A 24 10.28 19.78 14.38
C ASP A 24 9.97 18.30 14.07
N LEU A 25 10.74 17.41 14.69
CA LEU A 25 10.65 15.97 14.45
C LEU A 25 10.01 15.25 15.64
N HIS A 26 8.75 14.86 15.44
CA HIS A 26 7.94 14.20 16.46
C HIS A 26 8.58 12.89 16.96
N GLU A 27 8.74 12.77 18.29
CA GLU A 27 9.50 11.69 18.94
C GLU A 27 8.96 10.29 18.62
N LYS A 28 7.63 10.10 18.66
CA LYS A 28 6.97 8.82 18.33
C LYS A 28 7.19 8.33 16.88
N LYS A 29 7.72 9.17 15.98
CA LYS A 29 8.04 8.79 14.59
C LYS A 29 9.49 8.37 14.41
N ILE A 30 10.30 8.41 15.45
CA ILE A 30 11.70 7.98 15.44
C ILE A 30 11.81 6.66 16.19
N TYR A 31 12.42 5.66 15.57
CA TYR A 31 12.78 4.42 16.25
C TYR A 31 14.11 3.90 15.70
N LEU A 32 14.91 3.29 16.56
CA LEU A 32 16.12 2.58 16.18
C LEU A 32 15.87 1.08 16.35
N GLN A 33 16.09 0.33 15.28
CA GLN A 33 15.84 -1.10 15.26
C GLN A 33 16.97 -1.80 14.53
N HIS A 34 17.47 -2.90 15.11
CA HIS A 34 18.38 -3.81 14.43
C HIS A 34 17.82 -4.24 13.07
N PHE A 35 18.65 -4.15 12.03
CA PHE A 35 18.25 -4.28 10.63
C PHE A 35 17.57 -5.63 10.31
N SER A 36 17.91 -6.71 11.02
CA SER A 36 17.29 -8.03 10.85
C SER A 36 15.79 -8.05 11.11
N LYS A 37 15.29 -7.14 11.97
CA LYS A 37 13.85 -7.04 12.24
C LYS A 37 13.10 -6.31 11.12
N GLY A 38 13.81 -5.54 10.29
CA GLY A 38 13.26 -4.77 9.18
C GLY A 38 12.62 -3.44 9.57
N VAL A 39 12.22 -2.66 8.56
CA VAL A 39 11.64 -1.32 8.72
C VAL A 39 10.43 -1.14 7.80
N LYS A 40 9.47 -0.33 8.23
CA LYS A 40 8.37 0.11 7.36
C LYS A 40 8.84 1.25 6.48
N PHE A 41 8.58 1.17 5.18
CA PHE A 41 8.91 2.22 4.22
C PHE A 41 7.95 2.20 3.02
N LEU A 42 7.33 3.34 2.72
CA LEU A 42 6.44 3.56 1.57
C LEU A 42 5.40 2.43 1.34
N GLY A 43 4.72 1.99 2.40
CA GLY A 43 3.68 0.95 2.32
C GLY A 43 4.20 -0.48 2.24
N THR A 44 5.51 -0.68 2.39
CA THR A 44 6.18 -1.98 2.48
C THR A 44 6.94 -2.16 3.78
N PHE A 45 7.37 -3.40 4.02
CA PHE A 45 8.21 -3.80 5.12
C PHE A 45 9.49 -4.42 4.57
N ILE A 46 10.59 -3.69 4.71
CA ILE A 46 11.91 -4.03 4.17
C ILE A 46 12.65 -4.85 5.21
N LYS A 47 13.12 -6.05 4.82
CA LYS A 47 14.01 -6.91 5.60
C LYS A 47 15.25 -7.26 4.76
N PRO A 48 16.31 -7.81 5.38
CA PRO A 48 17.45 -8.32 4.61
C PRO A 48 16.98 -9.29 3.52
N TYR A 49 17.37 -8.99 2.29
CA TYR A 49 17.10 -9.81 1.09
C TYR A 49 15.62 -9.99 0.71
N ARG A 50 14.68 -9.30 1.37
CA ARG A 50 13.24 -9.49 1.13
C ARG A 50 12.43 -8.25 1.44
N ILE A 51 11.46 -7.95 0.59
CA ILE A 51 10.50 -6.85 0.78
C ILE A 51 9.10 -7.42 0.80
N TYR A 52 8.37 -7.14 1.88
CA TYR A 52 6.98 -7.54 2.06
C TYR A 52 6.05 -6.36 1.91
N ILE A 53 4.82 -6.59 1.45
CA ILE A 53 3.79 -5.55 1.55
C ILE A 53 3.41 -5.34 3.02
N GLU A 54 3.14 -4.10 3.42
CA GLU A 54 2.61 -3.85 4.76
C GLU A 54 1.19 -4.42 4.90
N ASN A 55 0.87 -4.96 6.07
CA ASN A 55 -0.46 -5.48 6.40
C ASN A 55 -1.56 -4.42 6.20
N ARG A 56 -1.26 -3.14 6.48
CA ARG A 56 -2.19 -2.04 6.25
C ARG A 56 -2.53 -1.89 4.76
N SER A 57 -1.52 -1.84 3.89
CA SER A 57 -1.71 -1.74 2.44
C SER A 57 -2.49 -2.94 1.89
N LYS A 58 -2.16 -4.15 2.37
CA LYS A 58 -2.92 -5.37 2.06
C LYS A 58 -4.38 -5.26 2.52
N GLY A 59 -4.62 -4.87 3.76
CA GLY A 59 -5.97 -4.73 4.33
C GLY A 59 -6.80 -3.69 3.60
N ASN A 60 -6.21 -2.54 3.27
CA ASN A 60 -6.85 -1.50 2.49
C ASN A 60 -7.25 -2.00 1.08
N PHE A 61 -6.40 -2.82 0.45
CA PHE A 61 -6.74 -3.41 -0.84
C PHE A 61 -7.96 -4.34 -0.74
N TYR A 62 -8.01 -5.20 0.29
CA TYR A 62 -9.21 -6.01 0.58
C TYR A 62 -10.45 -5.15 0.84
N ASN A 63 -10.31 -4.08 1.61
CA ASN A 63 -11.41 -3.16 1.89
C ASN A 63 -11.93 -2.50 0.62
N LYS A 64 -11.03 -2.11 -0.30
CA LYS A 64 -11.44 -1.52 -1.58
C LYS A 64 -12.27 -2.48 -2.44
N ILE A 65 -11.91 -3.77 -2.48
CA ILE A 65 -12.72 -4.80 -3.14
C ILE A 65 -14.06 -4.98 -2.43
N ARG A 66 -14.07 -4.98 -1.09
CA ARG A 66 -15.30 -5.07 -0.30
C ARG A 66 -16.25 -3.88 -0.57
N GLU A 67 -15.73 -2.66 -0.62
CA GLU A 67 -16.48 -1.46 -0.96
C GLU A 67 -17.12 -1.56 -2.35
N CYS A 68 -16.35 -2.01 -3.35
CA CYS A 68 -16.87 -2.28 -4.69
C CYS A 68 -18.05 -3.26 -4.66
N ASN A 69 -17.89 -4.39 -3.96
CA ASN A 69 -18.93 -5.41 -3.87
C ASN A 69 -20.18 -4.91 -3.14
N LEU A 70 -20.01 -4.12 -2.07
CA LEU A 70 -21.12 -3.52 -1.34
C LEU A 70 -21.86 -2.49 -2.20
N LEU A 71 -21.14 -1.70 -3.00
CA LEU A 71 -21.76 -0.74 -3.92
C LEU A 71 -22.59 -1.46 -4.98
N LEU A 72 -22.04 -2.49 -5.63
CA LEU A 72 -22.77 -3.32 -6.58
C LEU A 72 -24.03 -3.92 -5.96
N LYS A 73 -23.93 -4.48 -4.76
CA LYS A 73 -25.09 -5.05 -4.06
C LYS A 73 -26.17 -4.01 -3.77
N LYS A 74 -25.79 -2.77 -3.44
CA LYS A 74 -26.74 -1.66 -3.17
C LYS A 74 -27.42 -1.11 -4.43
N GLN A 75 -26.84 -1.36 -5.60
CA GLN A 75 -27.30 -0.81 -6.88
C GLN A 75 -27.75 -1.92 -7.83
N ASP A 76 -28.27 -3.03 -7.28
CA ASP A 76 -28.78 -4.17 -8.05
C ASP A 76 -27.82 -4.68 -9.13
N ASN A 77 -26.52 -4.72 -8.76
CA ASN A 77 -25.40 -5.12 -9.60
C ASN A 77 -25.15 -4.26 -10.84
N ARG A 78 -25.66 -3.02 -10.85
CA ARG A 78 -25.48 -2.04 -11.92
C ARG A 78 -24.63 -0.87 -11.43
N LEU A 79 -23.69 -0.44 -12.26
CA LEU A 79 -22.85 0.73 -12.01
C LEU A 79 -22.91 1.67 -13.21
N ASN A 80 -22.85 2.97 -12.96
CA ASN A 80 -22.65 3.95 -14.01
C ASN A 80 -21.15 4.06 -14.38
N LYS A 81 -20.88 4.72 -15.51
CA LYS A 81 -19.51 4.84 -16.06
C LYS A 81 -18.52 5.47 -15.07
N GLU A 82 -18.90 6.55 -14.40
CA GLU A 82 -18.04 7.26 -13.46
C GLU A 82 -17.65 6.40 -12.25
N GLN A 83 -18.60 5.62 -11.73
CA GLN A 83 -18.36 4.69 -10.64
C GLN A 83 -17.38 3.58 -11.06
N VAL A 84 -17.58 3.01 -12.26
CA VAL A 84 -16.66 2.00 -12.81
C VAL A 84 -15.25 2.57 -12.93
N GLU A 85 -15.09 3.74 -13.53
CA GLU A 85 -13.78 4.40 -13.70
C GLU A 85 -13.10 4.68 -12.35
N SER A 86 -13.85 5.18 -11.37
CA SER A 86 -13.35 5.42 -10.01
C SER A 86 -12.88 4.14 -9.32
N ILE A 87 -13.64 3.04 -9.46
CA ILE A 87 -13.27 1.73 -8.91
C ILE A 87 -12.01 1.21 -9.59
N ILE A 88 -11.94 1.26 -10.93
CA ILE A 88 -10.76 0.83 -11.70
C ILE A 88 -9.52 1.60 -11.27
N ALA A 89 -9.60 2.92 -11.16
CA ALA A 89 -8.49 3.76 -10.71
C ALA A 89 -8.02 3.36 -9.31
N GLY A 90 -8.97 3.15 -8.38
CA GLY A 90 -8.67 2.70 -7.02
C GLY A 90 -7.99 1.34 -6.97
N ILE A 91 -8.48 0.35 -7.72
CA ILE A 91 -7.88 -1.00 -7.78
C ILE A 91 -6.49 -0.94 -8.43
N ASN A 92 -6.34 -0.19 -9.52
CA ASN A 92 -5.07 -0.07 -10.23
C ASN A 92 -3.99 0.62 -9.41
N SER A 93 -4.34 1.54 -8.52
CA SER A 93 -3.39 2.12 -7.56
C SER A 93 -2.73 1.04 -6.68
N TYR A 94 -3.52 0.11 -6.13
CA TYR A 94 -3.00 -1.02 -5.37
C TYR A 94 -2.24 -2.03 -6.23
N LEU A 95 -2.76 -2.38 -7.41
CA LEU A 95 -2.09 -3.31 -8.32
C LEU A 95 -0.74 -2.78 -8.80
N GLY A 96 -0.63 -1.47 -9.05
CA GLY A 96 0.63 -0.79 -9.39
C GLY A 96 1.65 -0.92 -8.27
N LEU A 97 1.30 -0.51 -7.05
CA LEU A 97 2.18 -0.66 -5.87
C LEU A 97 2.63 -2.12 -5.68
N LEU A 98 1.69 -3.06 -5.73
CA LEU A 98 1.97 -4.48 -5.54
C LEU A 98 2.79 -5.07 -6.68
N GLY A 99 2.69 -4.51 -7.89
CA GLY A 99 3.39 -4.93 -9.10
C GLY A 99 4.91 -4.94 -8.95
N HIS A 100 5.45 -4.01 -8.18
CA HIS A 100 6.90 -3.88 -7.92
C HIS A 100 7.48 -4.98 -7.03
N TYR A 101 6.64 -5.81 -6.43
CA TYR A 101 7.05 -6.83 -5.46
C TYR A 101 6.53 -8.22 -5.85
N GLN A 102 7.09 -9.26 -5.23
CA GLN A 102 6.69 -10.67 -5.41
C GLN A 102 5.34 -10.98 -4.74
N THR A 103 4.26 -10.36 -5.23
CA THR A 103 2.92 -10.39 -4.62
C THR A 103 1.86 -11.04 -5.53
N ASN A 104 2.28 -11.77 -6.58
CA ASN A 104 1.37 -12.37 -7.55
C ASN A 104 0.24 -13.20 -6.88
N LYS A 105 0.61 -14.08 -5.94
CA LYS A 105 -0.36 -14.89 -5.17
C LYS A 105 -1.36 -14.03 -4.40
N LEU A 106 -0.90 -12.92 -3.79
CA LEU A 106 -1.76 -11.99 -3.07
C LEU A 106 -2.71 -11.24 -4.01
N ARG A 107 -2.19 -10.70 -5.13
CA ARG A 107 -3.00 -9.99 -6.14
C ARG A 107 -4.12 -10.88 -6.66
N LYS A 108 -3.79 -12.10 -7.09
CA LYS A 108 -4.79 -13.11 -7.50
C LYS A 108 -5.82 -13.37 -6.41
N LYS A 109 -5.36 -13.63 -5.17
CA LYS A 109 -6.27 -13.90 -4.05
C LYS A 109 -7.24 -12.76 -3.78
N VAL A 110 -6.78 -11.51 -3.82
CA VAL A 110 -7.63 -10.33 -3.55
C VAL A 110 -8.62 -10.12 -4.69
N ILE A 111 -8.15 -10.12 -5.94
CA ILE A 111 -8.98 -9.93 -7.14
C ILE A 111 -10.07 -10.99 -7.27
N ASN A 112 -9.78 -12.24 -6.88
CA ASN A 112 -10.79 -13.30 -6.89
C ASN A 112 -11.96 -13.08 -5.92
N ASN A 113 -11.88 -12.10 -5.00
CA ASN A 113 -13.01 -11.73 -4.14
C ASN A 113 -13.92 -10.66 -4.76
N ILE A 114 -13.59 -10.14 -5.95
CA ILE A 114 -14.45 -9.16 -6.61
C ILE A 114 -15.73 -9.83 -7.10
N SER A 115 -16.85 -9.11 -6.99
CA SER A 115 -18.15 -9.58 -7.42
C SER A 115 -18.12 -9.97 -8.90
N ILE A 116 -18.76 -11.09 -9.24
CA ILE A 116 -18.76 -11.58 -10.63
C ILE A 116 -19.39 -10.57 -11.60
N TYR A 117 -20.36 -9.79 -11.12
CA TYR A 117 -21.01 -8.74 -11.90
C TYR A 117 -20.06 -7.60 -12.29
N PHE A 118 -18.97 -7.39 -11.55
CA PHE A 118 -18.00 -6.35 -11.93
C PHE A 118 -17.26 -6.72 -13.22
N TRP A 119 -17.07 -8.01 -13.51
CA TRP A 119 -16.43 -8.47 -14.74
C TRP A 119 -17.24 -8.19 -16.02
N ASN A 120 -18.52 -7.80 -15.88
CA ASN A 120 -19.28 -7.29 -17.02
C ASN A 120 -18.75 -5.95 -17.54
N TYR A 121 -17.98 -5.22 -16.71
CA TYR A 121 -17.44 -3.90 -17.04
C TYR A 121 -15.94 -3.92 -17.34
N VAL A 122 -15.21 -4.96 -16.90
CA VAL A 122 -13.75 -4.95 -16.90
C VAL A 122 -13.12 -6.31 -17.20
N TYR A 123 -11.84 -6.31 -17.55
CA TYR A 123 -11.03 -7.52 -17.68
C TYR A 123 -9.61 -7.34 -17.13
N MET A 124 -8.94 -8.46 -16.82
CA MET A 124 -7.56 -8.45 -16.34
C MET A 124 -6.57 -8.26 -17.49
N ARG A 125 -5.54 -7.45 -17.26
CA ARG A 125 -4.40 -7.28 -18.15
C ARG A 125 -3.07 -7.56 -17.45
N ASN A 126 -2.07 -7.99 -18.22
CA ASN A 126 -0.68 -8.20 -17.79
C ASN A 126 -0.56 -9.14 -16.56
N GLY A 127 -1.29 -10.26 -16.54
CA GLY A 127 -1.14 -11.27 -15.49
C GLY A 127 -1.41 -10.76 -14.07
N PHE A 128 -2.54 -10.10 -13.87
CA PHE A 128 -2.94 -9.49 -12.59
C PHE A 128 -2.13 -8.28 -12.15
N LEU A 129 -1.72 -7.44 -13.10
CA LEU A 129 -1.07 -6.15 -12.84
C LEU A 129 -1.97 -4.95 -13.11
N LYS A 130 -3.05 -5.12 -13.87
CA LYS A 130 -3.97 -4.02 -14.21
C LYS A 130 -5.36 -4.53 -14.54
N ILE A 131 -6.37 -3.72 -14.22
CA ILE A 131 -7.76 -3.86 -14.69
C ILE A 131 -8.04 -2.76 -15.71
N ARG A 132 -8.74 -3.11 -16.79
CA ARG A 132 -9.23 -2.18 -17.82
C ARG A 132 -10.70 -2.43 -18.10
#